data_AF-A0A960VGP9-F1
#
_entry.id   AF-A0A960VGP9-F1
#
_cell.length_a   1.000
_cell.length_b   1.000
_cell.length_c   1.000
_cell.angle_alpha   90.00
_cell.angle_beta   90.00
_cell.angle_gamma   90.00
#
_symmetry.space_group_name_H-M   'P 1'
#
loop_
_entity.id
_entity.type
_entity.pdbx_description
1 polymer ?
#
loop_
_entity_poly.entity_id
_entity_poly.type
_entity_poly.pdbx_seq_one_letter_code
_entity_poly.pdbx_strand_id
1 'polypeptide(L)'
;MSRRDTIIIAVLVNAGLLMVLFATAMRPKKIDLAPETLVIGESRKEEILKEAPKSNLRAMTESSLVITEPEAVIFADHLGNESIVIEVPQEEEIIAQDPMKYVTVTVKKGDFLEKIAHANGTTVAAVMEVNHLTSTKLKIGQSLKIPLPSQGKVSSSPTEDQRGEEYYVVREGDNPWLIATRNKVKWEDLLRLNGLDESRARRLRPGDKLRLH
;
A
#
# COMPACT_ATOMS: atom_id res chain seq x y z
N MET A 1 -33.61 -19.42 -26.69
CA MET A 1 -33.43 -18.32 -25.72
C MET A 1 -31.94 -18.09 -25.56
N SER A 2 -31.45 -16.90 -25.93
CA SER A 2 -30.01 -16.60 -25.87
C SER A 2 -29.60 -16.30 -24.42
N ARG A 3 -28.31 -16.44 -24.09
CA ARG A 3 -27.80 -16.05 -22.77
C ARG A 3 -28.09 -14.59 -22.43
N ARG A 4 -28.19 -13.71 -23.45
CA ARG A 4 -28.54 -12.30 -23.28
C ARG A 4 -30.01 -12.13 -22.85
N ASP A 5 -30.92 -12.89 -23.46
CA ASP A 5 -32.34 -12.85 -23.10
C ASP A 5 -32.58 -13.31 -21.67
N THR A 6 -31.88 -14.37 -21.23
CA THR A 6 -31.95 -14.87 -19.85
C THR A 6 -31.46 -13.83 -18.84
N ILE A 7 -30.38 -13.11 -19.14
CA ILE A 7 -29.86 -12.05 -18.27
C ILE A 7 -30.86 -10.88 -18.19
N ILE A 8 -31.41 -10.45 -19.33
CA ILE A 8 -32.38 -9.33 -19.36
C ILE A 8 -33.64 -9.67 -18.57
N ILE A 9 -34.18 -10.89 -18.73
CA ILE A 9 -35.36 -11.35 -18.00
C ILE A 9 -35.06 -11.43 -16.49
N ALA A 10 -33.91 -11.96 -16.10
CA ALA A 10 -33.52 -12.03 -14.69
C ALA A 10 -33.40 -10.63 -14.05
N VAL A 11 -32.84 -9.66 -14.77
CA VAL A 11 -32.73 -8.26 -14.32
C VAL A 11 -34.12 -7.62 -14.18
N LEU A 12 -35.01 -7.83 -15.14
CA LEU A 12 -36.37 -7.29 -15.10
C LEU A 12 -37.21 -7.86 -13.95
N VAL A 13 -37.13 -9.17 -13.71
CA VAL A 13 -37.83 -9.82 -12.60
C VAL A 13 -37.33 -9.28 -11.26
N ASN A 14 -36.01 -9.14 -11.10
CA ASN A 14 -35.43 -8.62 -9.86
C ASN A 14 -35.78 -7.14 -9.62
N ALA A 15 -35.76 -6.32 -10.68
CA ALA A 15 -36.18 -4.91 -10.61
C ALA A 15 -37.66 -4.75 -10.27
N GLY A 16 -38.52 -5.60 -10.83
CA GLY A 16 -39.96 -5.61 -10.53
C GLY A 16 -40.25 -5.97 -9.07
N LEU A 17 -39.57 -6.99 -8.53
CA LEU A 17 -39.69 -7.37 -7.12
C LEU A 17 -39.30 -6.22 -6.19
N LEU A 18 -38.22 -5.52 -6.51
CA LEU A 18 -37.71 -4.40 -5.71
C LEU A 18 -38.69 -3.22 -5.67
N MET A 19 -39.35 -2.92 -6.80
CA MET A 19 -40.42 -1.90 -6.86
C MET A 19 -41.61 -2.24 -5.95
N VAL A 20 -42.04 -3.51 -5.91
CA VAL A 20 -43.14 -3.95 -5.05
C VAL A 20 -42.77 -3.85 -3.57
N LEU A 21 -41.54 -4.26 -3.21
CA LEU A 21 -41.03 -4.14 -1.85
C LEU A 21 -40.89 -2.68 -1.40
N PHE A 22 -40.47 -1.80 -2.32
CA PHE A 22 -40.36 -0.37 -2.04
C PHE A 22 -41.73 0.30 -1.84
N ALA A 23 -42.70 0.00 -2.70
CA ALA A 23 -44.06 0.52 -2.58
C ALA A 23 -44.75 0.05 -1.29
N THR A 24 -44.46 -1.17 -0.83
CA THR A 24 -44.99 -1.69 0.44
C THR A 24 -44.30 -1.07 1.66
N ALA A 25 -43.02 -0.71 1.57
CA ALA A 25 -42.30 0.01 2.62
C ALA A 25 -42.78 1.46 2.81
N MET A 26 -43.25 2.11 1.75
CA MET A 26 -43.65 3.53 1.76
C MET A 26 -45.02 3.82 2.39
N ARG A 27 -45.64 2.90 3.13
CA ARG A 27 -46.90 3.20 3.85
C ARG A 27 -46.63 4.31 4.88
N PRO A 28 -47.21 5.51 4.76
CA PRO A 28 -46.95 6.57 5.71
C PRO A 28 -47.52 6.19 7.08
N LYS A 29 -46.65 6.09 8.08
CA LYS A 29 -47.03 5.95 9.49
C LYS A 29 -47.73 7.25 9.89
N LYS A 30 -49.03 7.17 10.25
CA LYS A 30 -49.73 8.32 10.83
C LYS A 30 -48.96 8.74 12.09
N ILE A 31 -48.56 10.01 12.10
CA ILE A 31 -47.79 10.64 13.18
C ILE A 31 -48.81 11.06 14.23
N ASP A 32 -48.90 10.31 15.33
CA ASP A 32 -49.56 10.77 16.54
C ASP A 32 -48.52 11.57 17.34
N LEU A 33 -48.69 12.88 17.34
CA LEU A 33 -47.79 13.88 17.91
C LEU A 33 -48.21 14.17 19.37
N ALA A 34 -47.31 13.99 20.34
CA ALA A 34 -47.44 14.55 21.69
C ALA A 34 -46.07 15.09 22.16
N PRO A 35 -45.98 16.35 22.66
CA PRO A 35 -44.70 16.96 23.05
C PRO A 35 -44.50 16.97 24.58
N GLU A 36 -43.44 16.34 25.09
CA GLU A 36 -42.92 16.54 26.46
C GLU A 36 -41.38 16.46 26.44
N THR A 37 -40.70 17.61 26.41
CA THR A 37 -40.11 18.38 27.54
C THR A 37 -38.65 18.00 27.84
N LEU A 38 -37.78 18.99 27.60
CA LEU A 38 -36.37 19.08 27.98
C LEU A 38 -36.22 19.03 29.51
N VAL A 39 -35.33 18.17 30.00
CA VAL A 39 -34.80 18.26 31.37
C VAL A 39 -33.30 18.53 31.29
N ILE A 40 -32.91 19.67 31.84
CA ILE A 40 -31.53 20.12 32.08
C ILE A 40 -31.29 20.04 33.59
N GLY A 41 -30.21 19.39 34.01
CA GLY A 41 -29.70 19.27 35.38
C GLY A 41 -28.76 18.06 35.42
N GLU A 42 -27.56 18.05 36.00
CA GLU A 42 -27.10 18.80 37.16
C GLU A 42 -25.56 18.84 37.19
N SER A 43 -25.02 19.92 37.76
CA SER A 43 -23.62 20.19 38.02
C SER A 43 -23.02 19.29 39.10
N ARG A 44 -21.76 18.85 38.94
CA ARG A 44 -20.86 18.57 40.08
C ARG A 44 -19.38 18.78 39.73
N LYS A 45 -18.84 19.92 40.17
CA LYS A 45 -17.42 20.16 40.58
C LYS A 45 -17.13 19.30 41.83
N GLU A 46 -15.96 18.86 42.26
CA GLU A 46 -14.52 19.14 42.13
C GLU A 46 -13.84 17.79 42.56
N GLU A 47 -12.59 17.46 42.25
CA GLU A 47 -11.45 17.77 43.12
C GLU A 47 -10.14 17.27 42.49
N ILE A 48 -9.09 18.03 42.78
CA ILE A 48 -7.71 18.05 42.24
C ILE A 48 -6.84 17.19 43.19
N LEU A 49 -5.80 16.44 42.80
CA LEU A 49 -4.40 16.89 42.72
C LEU A 49 -3.45 15.67 42.64
N LYS A 50 -2.27 15.91 42.05
CA LYS A 50 -0.96 15.18 42.17
C LYS A 50 -0.78 14.03 41.18
N GLU A 51 0.28 13.91 40.39
CA GLU A 51 1.61 14.53 40.37
C GLU A 51 2.30 14.19 39.03
N ALA A 52 3.04 15.13 38.45
CA ALA A 52 4.14 14.89 37.49
C ALA A 52 5.17 16.02 37.72
N PRO A 53 6.41 15.99 37.20
CA PRO A 53 7.25 14.89 36.71
C PRO A 53 8.59 14.84 37.49
N LYS A 54 9.33 13.72 37.46
CA LYS A 54 10.76 13.75 37.83
C LYS A 54 11.63 13.13 36.75
N SER A 55 12.53 13.99 36.31
CA SER A 55 13.52 13.84 35.28
C SER A 55 14.80 13.20 35.83
N ASN A 56 15.55 12.59 34.91
CA ASN A 56 17.01 12.47 34.87
C ASN A 56 17.70 11.59 35.91
N LEU A 57 18.22 10.45 35.43
CA LEU A 57 19.50 9.91 35.90
C LEU A 57 20.44 9.78 34.70
N ARG A 58 21.55 10.52 34.79
CA ARG A 58 22.70 10.58 33.90
C ARG A 58 23.86 9.85 34.59
N ALA A 59 24.60 9.04 33.84
CA ALA A 59 26.05 8.75 33.95
C ALA A 59 26.31 7.38 33.30
N MET A 60 26.99 7.32 32.16
CA MET A 60 28.46 7.28 32.04
C MET A 60 29.05 5.95 32.54
N THR A 61 29.34 5.06 31.59
CA THR A 61 30.56 4.25 31.60
C THR A 61 31.07 4.18 30.17
N GLU A 62 32.12 4.97 29.92
CA GLU A 62 33.00 4.91 28.77
C GLU A 62 33.97 3.72 28.90
N SER A 63 34.76 3.53 27.84
CA SER A 63 36.04 2.78 27.81
C SER A 63 35.95 1.29 27.50
N SER A 64 36.04 0.97 26.20
CA SER A 64 37.01 -0.02 25.74
C SER A 64 37.34 0.23 24.27
N LEU A 65 38.49 0.88 24.04
CA LEU A 65 39.11 1.14 22.75
C LEU A 65 40.57 0.69 22.88
N VAL A 66 40.90 -0.47 22.31
CA VAL A 66 42.25 -1.02 22.11
C VAL A 66 42.15 -1.80 20.79
N ILE A 67 42.45 -1.20 19.63
CA ILE A 67 43.75 -1.14 18.94
C ILE A 67 44.49 -2.49 18.95
N THR A 68 44.45 -3.21 17.82
CA THR A 68 45.63 -3.79 17.12
C THR A 68 45.21 -4.34 15.75
N GLU A 69 45.48 -3.58 14.68
CA GLU A 69 46.07 -4.08 13.42
C GLU A 69 47.57 -3.72 13.50
N PRO A 70 48.53 -4.33 12.75
CA PRO A 70 48.39 -4.89 11.40
C PRO A 70 49.17 -6.19 11.16
N GLU A 71 49.03 -6.81 9.98
CA GLU A 71 50.19 -7.10 9.12
C GLU A 71 49.78 -7.67 7.76
N ALA A 72 50.16 -6.92 6.72
CA ALA A 72 50.23 -7.38 5.34
C ALA A 72 51.49 -8.24 5.18
N VAL A 73 51.35 -9.38 4.51
CA VAL A 73 52.51 -10.12 4.01
C VAL A 73 52.47 -10.09 2.49
N ILE A 74 53.38 -9.30 1.94
CA ILE A 74 53.75 -9.23 0.54
C ILE A 74 54.69 -10.41 0.28
N PHE A 75 54.33 -11.30 -0.65
CA PHE A 75 55.31 -12.15 -1.33
C PHE A 75 55.15 -11.93 -2.84
N ALA A 76 56.07 -11.16 -3.39
CA ALA A 76 56.40 -11.12 -4.80
C ALA A 76 57.53 -12.12 -5.03
N ASP A 77 57.40 -12.97 -6.06
CA ASP A 77 58.48 -13.60 -6.84
C ASP A 77 57.83 -14.48 -7.93
N HIS A 78 58.38 -14.75 -9.11
CA HIS A 78 58.98 -13.94 -10.18
C HIS A 78 59.05 -14.90 -11.40
N LEU A 79 58.56 -14.43 -12.56
CA LEU A 79 58.77 -14.87 -13.95
C LEU A 79 58.49 -16.29 -14.49
N GLY A 80 57.87 -16.29 -15.68
CA GLY A 80 57.95 -17.35 -16.70
C GLY A 80 56.71 -17.39 -17.62
N ASN A 81 56.47 -16.41 -18.50
CA ASN A 81 56.77 -16.47 -19.94
C ASN A 81 56.11 -17.61 -20.77
N GLU A 82 54.79 -17.63 -20.92
CA GLU A 82 54.18 -18.23 -22.12
C GLU A 82 53.16 -17.26 -22.75
N SER A 83 53.50 -16.85 -23.97
CA SER A 83 52.70 -16.05 -24.87
C SER A 83 51.39 -16.75 -25.19
N ILE A 84 50.27 -16.16 -24.80
CA ILE A 84 48.96 -16.54 -25.34
C ILE A 84 48.38 -15.29 -26.00
N VAL A 85 48.56 -15.24 -27.32
CA VAL A 85 47.81 -14.36 -28.22
C VAL A 85 46.41 -14.96 -28.31
N ILE A 86 45.42 -14.32 -27.69
CA ILE A 86 44.01 -14.57 -28.00
C ILE A 86 43.50 -13.31 -28.69
N GLU A 87 43.02 -13.52 -29.92
CA GLU A 87 42.32 -12.54 -30.74
C GLU A 87 41.35 -11.68 -29.92
N VAL A 88 41.46 -10.37 -30.11
CA VAL A 88 40.41 -9.42 -29.77
C VAL A 88 39.44 -9.35 -30.96
N PRO A 89 38.17 -9.75 -30.81
CA PRO A 89 37.12 -9.18 -31.61
C PRO A 89 36.15 -8.39 -30.72
N GLN A 90 36.29 -7.06 -30.82
CA GLN A 90 35.20 -6.08 -30.92
C GLN A 90 34.11 -6.14 -29.84
N GLU A 91 34.39 -5.41 -28.75
CA GLU A 91 33.50 -4.49 -28.02
C GLU A 91 32.03 -4.42 -28.50
N GLU A 92 31.17 -5.28 -27.93
CA GLU A 92 29.76 -4.95 -27.71
C GLU A 92 29.63 -4.45 -26.27
N GLU A 93 29.17 -3.21 -26.16
CA GLU A 93 28.98 -2.43 -24.95
C GLU A 93 28.04 -3.16 -23.96
N ILE A 94 28.63 -3.87 -23.00
CA ILE A 94 27.88 -4.46 -21.89
C ILE A 94 27.42 -3.30 -21.01
N ILE A 95 26.16 -2.86 -21.17
CA ILE A 95 25.54 -1.94 -20.23
C ILE A 95 25.44 -2.69 -18.90
N ALA A 96 26.44 -2.48 -18.03
CA ALA A 96 26.46 -2.97 -16.66
C ALA A 96 25.32 -2.31 -15.89
N GLN A 97 24.13 -2.89 -15.97
CA GLN A 97 23.07 -2.64 -15.01
C GLN A 97 23.48 -3.34 -13.72
N ASP A 98 23.57 -2.55 -12.65
CA ASP A 98 23.65 -2.99 -11.26
C ASP A 98 22.89 -4.32 -11.08
N PRO A 99 23.50 -5.42 -10.58
CA PRO A 99 22.83 -6.70 -10.48
C PRO A 99 21.63 -6.55 -9.54
N MET A 100 20.46 -6.32 -10.15
CA MET A 100 19.19 -6.24 -9.45
C MET A 100 19.02 -7.53 -8.67
N LYS A 101 19.09 -7.44 -7.34
CA LYS A 101 18.89 -8.60 -6.48
C LYS A 101 17.43 -9.05 -6.63
N TYR A 102 17.22 -10.31 -7.01
CA TYR A 102 15.89 -10.89 -7.10
C TYR A 102 15.76 -12.14 -6.24
N VAL A 103 14.53 -12.38 -5.77
CA VAL A 103 14.14 -13.62 -5.11
C VAL A 103 13.16 -14.35 -6.01
N THR A 104 13.36 -15.65 -6.19
CA THR A 104 12.43 -16.48 -6.96
C THR A 104 11.34 -17.02 -6.05
N VAL A 105 10.08 -16.78 -6.41
CA VAL A 105 8.89 -17.28 -5.70
C VAL A 105 8.04 -18.11 -6.63
N THR A 106 7.66 -19.31 -6.18
CA THR A 106 6.68 -20.14 -6.88
C THR A 106 5.27 -19.78 -6.42
N VAL A 107 4.42 -19.41 -7.36
CA VAL A 107 3.03 -19.02 -7.13
C VAL A 107 2.24 -20.20 -6.54
N LYS A 108 1.58 -19.97 -5.40
CA LYS A 108 0.68 -20.95 -4.77
C LYS A 108 -0.78 -20.58 -5.02
N LYS A 109 -1.68 -21.51 -4.71
CA LYS A 109 -3.13 -21.28 -4.81
C LYS A 109 -3.53 -20.10 -3.91
N GLY A 110 -4.14 -19.08 -4.49
CA GLY A 110 -4.59 -17.89 -3.76
C GLY A 110 -3.58 -16.75 -3.71
N ASP A 111 -2.44 -16.88 -4.37
CA ASP A 111 -1.51 -15.76 -4.55
C ASP A 111 -1.91 -14.89 -5.75
N PHE A 112 -1.68 -13.59 -5.60
CA PHE A 112 -1.87 -12.59 -6.64
C PHE A 112 -0.70 -11.60 -6.61
N LEU A 113 -0.42 -10.98 -7.75
CA LEU A 113 0.83 -10.27 -8.00
C LEU A 113 1.07 -9.11 -7.03
N GLU A 114 0.00 -8.44 -6.62
CA GLU A 114 0.04 -7.34 -5.65
C GLU A 114 0.43 -7.81 -4.24
N LYS A 115 -0.15 -8.91 -3.76
CA LYS A 115 0.24 -9.52 -2.47
C LYS A 115 1.71 -9.94 -2.48
N ILE A 116 2.17 -10.53 -3.58
CA ILE A 116 3.56 -10.95 -3.75
C ILE A 116 4.50 -9.73 -3.77
N ALA A 117 4.15 -8.69 -4.52
CA ALA A 117 4.93 -7.48 -4.63
C ALA A 117 5.04 -6.76 -3.28
N HIS A 118 3.91 -6.56 -2.59
CA HIS A 118 3.85 -5.92 -1.29
C HIS A 118 4.64 -6.69 -0.21
N ALA A 119 4.50 -8.02 -0.18
CA ALA A 119 5.25 -8.86 0.77
C ALA A 119 6.77 -8.76 0.61
N ASN A 120 7.25 -8.38 -0.58
CA ASN A 120 8.68 -8.24 -0.89
C ASN A 120 9.11 -6.77 -1.06
N GLY A 121 8.27 -5.81 -0.68
CA GLY A 121 8.59 -4.38 -0.72
C GLY A 121 8.82 -3.83 -2.14
N THR A 122 8.22 -4.45 -3.16
CA THR A 122 8.37 -4.04 -4.57
C THR A 122 7.02 -3.65 -5.18
N THR A 123 7.02 -3.21 -6.44
CA THR A 123 5.80 -2.82 -7.16
C THR A 123 5.34 -3.90 -8.13
N VAL A 124 4.04 -3.95 -8.40
CA VAL A 124 3.47 -4.85 -9.42
C VAL A 124 4.12 -4.62 -10.78
N ALA A 125 4.32 -3.35 -11.15
CA ALA A 125 4.98 -2.98 -12.41
C ALA A 125 6.40 -3.56 -12.51
N ALA A 126 7.21 -3.43 -11.46
CA ALA A 126 8.56 -3.97 -11.43
C ALA A 126 8.58 -5.51 -11.53
N VAL A 127 7.65 -6.19 -10.85
CA VAL A 127 7.55 -7.66 -10.97
C VAL A 127 7.10 -8.06 -12.38
N MET A 128 6.17 -7.32 -12.99
CA MET A 128 5.72 -7.60 -14.36
C MET A 128 6.85 -7.39 -15.37
N GLU A 129 7.62 -6.32 -15.24
CA GLU A 129 8.75 -5.99 -16.11
C GLU A 129 9.83 -7.08 -16.07
N VAL A 130 10.28 -7.46 -14.87
CA VAL A 130 11.33 -8.47 -14.68
C VAL A 130 10.92 -9.87 -15.17
N ASN A 131 9.61 -10.17 -15.16
CA ASN A 131 9.07 -11.45 -15.61
C ASN A 131 8.43 -11.40 -16.99
N HIS A 132 8.52 -10.26 -17.68
CA HIS A 132 7.86 -10.01 -18.98
C HIS A 132 6.38 -10.39 -19.00
N LEU A 133 5.66 -10.12 -17.90
CA LEU A 133 4.24 -10.41 -17.79
C LEU A 133 3.43 -9.31 -18.46
N THR A 134 2.53 -9.71 -19.35
CA THR A 134 1.56 -8.82 -20.00
C THR A 134 0.24 -8.70 -19.22
N SER A 135 0.04 -9.56 -18.21
CA SER A 135 -1.17 -9.60 -17.40
C SER A 135 -0.86 -9.95 -15.94
N THR A 136 -1.72 -9.52 -15.03
CA THR A 136 -1.67 -9.82 -13.59
C THR A 136 -2.18 -11.22 -13.24
N LYS A 137 -2.67 -11.98 -14.22
CA LYS A 137 -3.16 -13.35 -14.02
C LYS A 137 -1.98 -14.32 -13.84
N LEU A 138 -1.88 -14.90 -12.64
CA LEU A 138 -0.85 -15.87 -12.31
C LEU A 138 -1.35 -17.31 -12.43
N LYS A 139 -0.46 -18.22 -12.85
CA LYS A 139 -0.72 -19.65 -12.85
C LYS A 139 -0.10 -20.29 -11.61
N ILE A 140 -0.81 -21.22 -10.98
CA ILE A 140 -0.27 -22.00 -9.86
C ILE A 140 0.96 -22.78 -10.36
N GLY A 141 2.05 -22.75 -9.59
CA GLY A 141 3.34 -23.35 -9.95
C GLY A 141 4.23 -22.47 -10.82
N GLN A 142 3.76 -21.29 -11.26
CA GLN A 142 4.58 -20.34 -12.00
C GLN A 142 5.71 -19.81 -11.12
N SER A 143 6.94 -19.81 -11.63
CA SER A 143 8.08 -19.21 -10.95
C SER A 143 8.21 -17.74 -11.36
N LEU A 144 8.26 -16.84 -10.38
CA LEU A 144 8.38 -15.40 -10.56
C LEU A 144 9.67 -14.90 -9.94
N LYS A 145 10.43 -14.10 -10.70
CA LYS A 145 11.57 -13.32 -10.23
C LYS A 145 11.08 -12.01 -9.62
N ILE A 146 11.20 -11.86 -8.32
CA ILE A 146 10.75 -10.66 -7.62
C ILE A 146 11.97 -9.76 -7.39
N PRO A 147 12.03 -8.56 -7.98
CA PRO A 147 13.11 -7.62 -7.69
C PRO A 147 12.97 -7.14 -6.25
N LEU A 148 14.03 -7.29 -5.47
CA LEU A 148 14.15 -6.67 -4.15
C LEU A 148 14.53 -5.20 -4.36
N PRO A 149 13.89 -4.27 -3.63
CA PRO A 149 14.35 -2.90 -3.65
C PRO A 149 15.80 -2.86 -3.14
N SER A 150 16.73 -2.46 -4.01
CA SER A 150 18.02 -1.97 -3.53
C SER A 150 17.69 -0.77 -2.64
N GLN A 151 18.23 -0.71 -1.43
CA GLN A 151 17.90 0.33 -0.45
C GLN A 151 18.27 1.77 -0.91
N GLY A 152 18.68 1.95 -2.17
CA GLY A 152 18.93 3.24 -2.81
C GLY A 152 18.24 3.40 -4.16
N LYS A 153 16.91 3.28 -4.25
CA LYS A 153 16.08 4.04 -5.21
C LYS A 153 14.59 3.79 -4.99
N VAL A 154 13.98 4.65 -4.17
CA VAL A 154 12.54 4.88 -4.23
C VAL A 154 12.22 5.76 -5.45
N SER A 155 12.31 5.19 -6.65
CA SER A 155 11.81 5.86 -7.87
C SER A 155 10.34 5.53 -8.08
N SER A 156 9.51 6.17 -7.26
CA SER A 156 8.14 6.58 -7.62
C SER A 156 7.68 7.68 -6.67
N SER A 157 8.30 8.86 -6.80
CA SER A 157 7.65 10.09 -6.38
C SER A 157 6.65 10.47 -7.47
N PRO A 158 5.34 10.49 -7.21
CA PRO A 158 4.49 11.45 -7.89
C PRO A 158 4.93 12.83 -7.43
N THR A 159 5.19 13.73 -8.37
CA THR A 159 5.53 15.14 -8.12
C THR A 159 4.64 15.71 -7.01
N GLU A 160 5.23 15.95 -5.86
CA GLU A 160 4.58 16.55 -4.70
C GLU A 160 4.42 18.04 -4.98
N ASP A 161 3.27 18.37 -5.59
CA ASP A 161 2.83 19.75 -5.78
C ASP A 161 2.55 20.34 -4.39
N GLN A 162 3.10 21.52 -4.10
CA GLN A 162 3.09 22.23 -2.81
C GLN A 162 1.70 22.75 -2.42
N ARG A 163 0.65 21.96 -2.60
CA ARG A 163 -0.71 22.25 -2.14
C ARG A 163 -0.79 21.84 -0.69
N GLY A 164 -1.06 22.81 0.19
CA GLY A 164 -1.22 22.55 1.62
C GLY A 164 -2.20 21.41 1.89
N GLU A 165 -1.99 20.70 3.01
CA GLU A 165 -2.73 19.49 3.36
C GLU A 165 -4.25 19.67 3.20
N GLU A 166 -4.81 19.13 2.12
CA GLU A 166 -6.24 19.18 1.85
C GLU A 166 -6.91 17.93 2.43
N TYR A 167 -7.96 18.15 3.23
CA TYR A 167 -8.70 17.08 3.89
C TYR A 167 -10.11 16.94 3.31
N TYR A 168 -10.54 15.70 3.11
CA TYR A 168 -11.90 15.31 2.78
C TYR A 168 -12.58 14.67 3.97
N VAL A 169 -13.80 15.10 4.28
CA VAL A 169 -14.66 14.43 5.27
C VAL A 169 -15.60 13.49 4.53
N VAL A 170 -15.46 12.19 4.81
CA VAL A 170 -16.27 11.13 4.21
C VAL A 170 -17.76 11.40 4.48
N ARG A 171 -18.59 11.31 3.45
CA ARG A 171 -20.04 11.48 3.53
C ARG A 171 -20.74 10.14 3.39
N GLU A 172 -22.03 10.12 3.71
CA GLU A 172 -22.85 8.93 3.52
C GLU A 172 -22.92 8.51 2.05
N GLY A 173 -22.64 7.23 1.79
CA GLY A 173 -22.59 6.67 0.44
C GLY A 173 -21.25 6.86 -0.29
N ASP A 174 -20.28 7.55 0.31
CA ASP A 174 -18.95 7.63 -0.28
C ASP A 174 -18.21 6.30 -0.20
N ASN A 175 -17.38 6.06 -1.19
CA ASN A 175 -16.36 5.02 -1.14
C ASN A 175 -14.99 5.63 -1.50
N PRO A 176 -13.88 5.06 -1.00
CA PRO A 176 -12.55 5.63 -1.23
C PRO A 176 -12.22 5.83 -2.71
N TRP A 177 -12.73 4.97 -3.59
CA TRP A 177 -12.53 5.08 -5.04
C TRP A 177 -13.24 6.31 -5.63
N LEU A 178 -14.48 6.60 -5.23
CA LEU A 178 -15.23 7.79 -5.61
C LEU A 178 -14.56 9.06 -5.09
N ILE A 179 -14.10 9.04 -3.84
CA ILE A 179 -13.39 10.17 -3.22
C ILE A 179 -12.10 10.45 -3.99
N ALA A 180 -11.28 9.43 -4.24
CA ALA A 180 -10.04 9.57 -5.00
C ALA A 180 -10.31 10.16 -6.39
N THR A 181 -11.24 9.55 -7.13
CA THR A 181 -11.58 9.96 -8.50
C THR A 181 -12.10 11.40 -8.56
N ARG A 182 -12.99 11.79 -7.63
CA ARG A 182 -13.55 13.14 -7.57
C ARG A 182 -12.51 14.20 -7.27
N ASN A 183 -11.57 13.88 -6.40
CA ASN A 183 -10.49 14.77 -5.99
C ASN A 183 -9.24 14.66 -6.88
N LYS A 184 -9.32 13.87 -7.96
CA LYS A 184 -8.20 13.65 -8.91
C LYS A 184 -6.93 13.09 -8.24
N VAL A 185 -7.12 12.38 -7.13
CA VAL A 185 -6.08 11.61 -6.43
C VAL A 185 -6.13 10.18 -6.96
N LYS A 186 -4.98 9.53 -7.13
CA LYS A 186 -4.99 8.09 -7.39
C LYS A 186 -5.48 7.36 -6.15
N TRP A 187 -6.29 6.31 -6.32
CA TRP A 187 -6.85 5.62 -5.16
C TRP A 187 -5.75 4.98 -4.31
N GLU A 188 -4.68 4.47 -4.92
CA GLU A 188 -3.51 3.94 -4.20
C GLU A 188 -2.82 5.02 -3.38
N ASP A 189 -2.67 6.22 -3.94
CA ASP A 189 -2.04 7.35 -3.25
C ASP A 189 -2.91 7.83 -2.09
N LEU A 190 -4.22 7.91 -2.28
CA LEU A 190 -5.18 8.24 -1.22
C LEU A 190 -5.07 7.24 -0.06
N LEU A 191 -5.02 5.94 -0.35
CA LEU A 191 -4.89 4.91 0.67
C LEU A 191 -3.55 5.02 1.40
N ARG A 192 -2.45 5.13 0.66
CA ARG A 192 -1.10 5.24 1.21
C ARG A 192 -0.95 6.46 2.11
N LEU A 193 -1.43 7.63 1.68
CA LEU A 193 -1.36 8.90 2.41
C LEU A 193 -2.12 8.83 3.74
N ASN A 194 -3.20 8.03 3.79
CA ASN A 194 -4.01 7.82 4.98
C ASN A 194 -3.66 6.54 5.74
N GLY A 195 -2.59 5.85 5.34
CA GLY A 195 -2.17 4.57 5.92
C GLY A 195 -3.24 3.49 5.86
N LEU A 196 -4.18 3.55 4.92
CA LEU A 196 -5.29 2.62 4.74
C LEU A 196 -4.89 1.48 3.80
N ASP A 197 -5.36 0.27 4.11
CA ASP A 197 -5.38 -0.85 3.16
C ASP A 197 -6.77 -0.98 2.54
N GLU A 198 -6.93 -1.81 1.49
CA GLU A 198 -8.23 -2.05 0.85
C GLU A 198 -9.35 -2.42 1.83
N SER A 199 -9.01 -3.21 2.84
CA SER A 199 -10.00 -3.73 3.79
C SER A 199 -10.49 -2.63 4.72
N ARG A 200 -9.59 -1.77 5.18
CA ARG A 200 -9.86 -0.60 6.02
C ARG A 200 -10.56 0.49 5.21
N ALA A 201 -10.15 0.69 3.96
CA ALA A 201 -10.78 1.62 3.04
C ALA A 201 -12.28 1.27 2.81
N ARG A 202 -12.63 -0.02 2.70
CA ARG A 202 -14.03 -0.47 2.61
C ARG A 202 -14.87 -0.23 3.87
N ARG A 203 -14.23 0.04 5.01
CA ARG A 203 -14.90 0.25 6.31
C ARG A 203 -14.95 1.72 6.72
N LEU A 204 -14.55 2.64 5.83
CA LEU A 204 -14.67 4.07 6.08
C LEU A 204 -16.12 4.44 6.40
N ARG A 205 -16.28 5.32 7.38
CA ARG A 205 -17.56 5.78 7.87
C ARG A 205 -17.74 7.26 7.55
N PRO A 206 -19.00 7.71 7.42
CA PRO A 206 -19.28 9.13 7.36
C PRO A 206 -18.67 9.86 8.57
N GLY A 207 -17.97 10.96 8.31
CA GLY A 207 -17.21 11.72 9.31
C GLY A 207 -15.71 11.44 9.34
N ASP A 208 -15.24 10.35 8.74
CA ASP A 208 -13.81 10.05 8.66
C ASP A 208 -13.08 11.16 7.86
N LYS A 209 -11.88 11.54 8.32
CA LYS A 209 -11.05 12.54 7.65
C LYS A 209 -9.96 11.86 6.84
N LEU A 210 -9.91 12.15 5.55
CA LEU A 210 -8.89 11.65 4.63
C LEU A 210 -8.07 12.81 4.08
N ARG A 211 -6.76 12.68 4.13
CA ARG A 211 -5.81 13.54 3.40
C ARG A 211 -5.89 13.23 1.91
N LEU A 212 -5.86 14.25 1.07
CA LEU A 212 -5.97 14.10 -0.39
C LEU A 212 -4.62 14.24 -1.12
N HIS A 213 -3.72 15.09 -0.61
CA HIS A 213 -2.40 15.34 -1.17
C HIS A 213 -1.38 15.49 -0.04
#